data_AF-A0A7S0XPZ8-F1
#
_entry.id   AF-A0A7S0XPZ8-F1
#
_cell.length_a   1.000
_cell.length_b   1.000
_cell.length_c   1.000
_cell.angle_alpha   90.00
_cell.angle_beta   90.00
_cell.angle_gamma   90.00
#
_symmetry.space_group_name_H-M   'P 1'
#
loop_
_entity.id
_entity.type
_entity.pdbx_description
1 polymer ?
#
loop_
_entity_poly.entity_id
_entity_poly.type
_entity_poly.pdbx_seq_one_letter_code
_entity_poly.pdbx_strand_id
1 'polypeptide(L)'
;GMWPGGGGGGVSSALLVPFADGKISVFLPSATSNRTSPLVLSFVPSFSLAFQAPPPGQARAGEVLSPPPAVRVLDQEGGLVETDDATSVTVQALGAGGEPLPTGGGATAVAVSGIATFTTLSIDSNASSVVLRFTAPALFPASSPAFGVAPGPIALVYFTREPEGVFPGSSFVVQPAVELVDVAGNLVDDDSFSTVSAGLER
;
A
#
# COMPACT_ATOMS: atom_id res chain seq x y z
N GLY A 1 12.32 -79.94 -13.13
CA GLY A 1 13.26 -78.92 -12.66
C GLY A 1 12.58 -77.58 -12.74
N MET A 2 12.52 -76.86 -11.62
CA MET A 2 11.68 -75.69 -11.36
C MET A 2 12.08 -74.44 -12.15
N TRP A 3 11.08 -73.62 -12.48
CA TRP A 3 11.18 -72.25 -12.99
C TRP A 3 11.72 -71.29 -11.90
N PRO A 4 12.46 -70.21 -12.24
CA PRO A 4 12.40 -68.94 -11.51
C PRO A 4 11.61 -67.94 -12.40
N GLY A 5 10.47 -67.40 -12.01
CA GLY A 5 10.23 -66.70 -10.74
C GLY A 5 10.21 -65.20 -11.05
N GLY A 6 9.04 -64.69 -11.46
CA GLY A 6 8.85 -63.29 -11.84
C GLY A 6 9.16 -62.32 -10.69
N GLY A 7 10.04 -61.36 -10.94
CA GLY A 7 10.29 -60.24 -10.03
C GLY A 7 9.16 -59.23 -10.13
N GLY A 8 8.15 -59.37 -9.28
CA GLY A 8 7.13 -58.35 -9.08
C GLY A 8 7.77 -57.06 -8.56
N GLY A 9 7.69 -55.99 -9.35
CA GLY A 9 7.98 -54.64 -8.90
C GLY A 9 6.92 -54.21 -7.89
N GLY A 10 7.14 -54.53 -6.62
CA GLY A 10 6.29 -54.05 -5.53
C GLY A 10 6.54 -52.56 -5.31
N VAL A 11 5.57 -51.71 -5.66
CA VAL A 11 5.52 -50.35 -5.12
C VAL A 11 4.95 -50.42 -3.70
N SER A 12 5.83 -50.51 -2.70
CA SER A 12 5.41 -50.45 -1.30
C SER A 12 5.04 -49.01 -0.93
N SER A 13 3.80 -48.80 -0.48
CA SER A 13 3.34 -47.52 0.07
C SER A 13 4.11 -47.22 1.35
N ALA A 14 4.91 -46.15 1.35
CA ALA A 14 5.64 -45.68 2.52
C ALA A 14 4.96 -44.46 3.14
N LEU A 15 4.96 -44.37 4.46
CA LEU A 15 4.48 -43.20 5.18
C LEU A 15 5.46 -42.04 4.99
N LEU A 16 5.02 -40.98 4.33
CA LEU A 16 5.77 -39.73 4.21
C LEU A 16 5.75 -39.01 5.55
N VAL A 17 6.93 -38.79 6.13
CA VAL A 17 7.11 -37.96 7.32
C VAL A 17 7.80 -36.67 6.88
N PRO A 18 7.14 -35.50 6.93
CA PRO A 18 7.82 -34.24 6.66
C PRO A 18 8.74 -33.90 7.84
N PHE A 19 10.02 -33.67 7.54
CA PHE A 19 10.98 -33.06 8.46
C PHE A 19 11.24 -31.60 8.03
N ALA A 20 11.56 -30.73 8.99
CA ALA A 20 11.67 -29.27 8.82
C ALA A 20 12.77 -28.83 7.84
N ASP A 21 13.62 -29.75 7.41
CA ASP A 21 14.85 -29.56 6.66
C ASP A 21 14.74 -30.03 5.19
N GLY A 22 13.52 -30.11 4.64
CA GLY A 22 13.27 -30.22 3.20
C GLY A 22 13.61 -31.57 2.57
N LYS A 23 13.91 -32.60 3.37
CA LYS A 23 14.19 -33.95 2.91
C LYS A 23 13.02 -34.89 3.18
N ILE A 24 12.59 -35.62 2.15
CA ILE A 24 11.70 -36.76 2.32
C ILE A 24 12.59 -38.00 2.54
N SER A 25 12.41 -38.65 3.68
CA SER A 25 13.04 -39.94 3.98
C SER A 25 12.00 -41.04 3.85
N VAL A 26 12.24 -42.02 2.97
CA VAL A 26 11.33 -43.17 2.77
C VAL A 26 11.82 -44.33 3.64
N PHE A 27 11.06 -44.69 4.68
CA PHE A 27 11.40 -45.81 5.55
C PHE A 27 10.66 -47.08 5.11
N LEU A 28 11.41 -48.14 4.79
CA LEU A 28 10.88 -49.49 4.59
C LEU A 28 11.51 -50.40 5.66
N PRO A 29 10.75 -50.98 6.59
CA PRO A 29 11.30 -51.73 7.73
C PRO A 29 12.07 -53.00 7.35
N SER A 30 11.98 -53.44 6.08
CA SER A 30 12.67 -54.61 5.55
C SER A 30 13.80 -54.29 4.56
N ALA A 31 14.12 -53.02 4.32
CA ALA A 31 15.17 -52.64 3.37
C ALA A 31 16.55 -52.56 4.03
N THR A 32 17.55 -53.24 3.45
CA THR A 32 18.95 -53.23 3.92
C THR A 32 19.70 -51.93 3.56
N SER A 33 19.13 -51.06 2.74
CA SER A 33 19.74 -49.78 2.36
C SER A 33 18.67 -48.71 2.18
N ASN A 34 18.78 -47.63 2.96
CA ASN A 34 17.91 -46.47 2.86
C ASN A 34 18.48 -45.52 1.80
N ARG A 35 17.73 -45.26 0.71
CA ARG A 35 18.12 -44.28 -0.32
C ARG A 35 17.40 -42.97 -0.04
N THR A 36 18.12 -41.94 0.38
CA THR A 36 17.63 -40.56 0.40
C THR A 36 17.94 -39.90 -0.94
N SER A 37 16.92 -39.32 -1.57
CA SER A 37 17.11 -38.39 -2.69
C SER A 37 16.95 -36.98 -2.13
N PRO A 38 17.94 -36.07 -2.30
CA PRO A 38 17.72 -34.67 -1.97
C PRO A 38 16.65 -34.11 -2.92
N LEU A 39 15.53 -33.67 -2.38
CA LEU A 39 14.60 -32.83 -3.12
C LEU A 39 15.15 -31.41 -3.05
N VAL A 40 15.59 -30.85 -4.17
CA VAL A 40 15.93 -29.43 -4.23
C VAL A 40 14.62 -28.67 -4.35
N LEU A 41 14.06 -28.20 -3.23
CA LEU A 41 13.06 -27.14 -3.29
C LEU A 41 13.77 -25.85 -3.70
N SER A 42 13.58 -25.44 -4.95
CA SER A 42 13.89 -24.08 -5.38
C SER A 42 12.88 -23.14 -4.73
N PHE A 43 13.18 -22.65 -3.53
CA PHE A 43 12.54 -21.43 -3.05
C PHE A 43 13.09 -20.31 -3.92
N VAL A 44 12.21 -19.60 -4.63
CA VAL A 44 12.60 -18.29 -5.19
C VAL A 44 13.18 -17.47 -4.04
N PRO A 45 14.31 -16.77 -4.25
CA PRO A 45 14.87 -15.93 -3.20
C PRO A 45 13.79 -14.97 -2.73
N SER A 46 13.38 -15.06 -1.46
CA SER A 46 12.33 -14.21 -0.90
C SER A 46 12.90 -12.83 -0.64
N PHE A 47 12.97 -12.01 -1.68
CA PHE A 47 13.22 -10.60 -1.53
C PHE A 47 11.92 -9.92 -1.05
N SER A 48 12.02 -8.91 -0.20
CA SER A 48 10.85 -8.21 0.35
C SER A 48 11.03 -6.70 0.33
N LEU A 49 9.91 -5.97 0.31
CA LEU A 49 9.92 -4.53 0.51
C LEU A 49 9.71 -4.21 1.99
N ALA A 50 10.31 -3.13 2.48
CA ALA A 50 10.04 -2.60 3.82
C ALA A 50 9.92 -1.08 3.81
N PHE A 51 8.87 -0.54 4.44
CA PHE A 51 8.68 0.90 4.59
C PHE A 51 9.77 1.49 5.51
N GLN A 52 10.45 2.56 5.07
CA GLN A 52 11.63 3.08 5.76
C GLN A 52 11.41 4.39 6.53
N ALA A 53 10.62 5.33 6.02
CA ALA A 53 10.56 6.67 6.60
C ALA A 53 9.38 7.48 6.05
N PRO A 54 9.03 8.58 6.73
CA PRO A 54 7.98 8.66 7.75
C PRO A 54 6.59 8.63 7.11
N PRO A 55 5.53 8.27 7.86
CA PRO A 55 4.18 8.59 7.40
C PRO A 55 4.09 10.12 7.16
N PRO A 56 3.44 10.57 6.08
CA PRO A 56 3.26 12.00 5.81
C PRO A 56 2.62 12.67 7.03
N GLY A 57 3.26 13.71 7.56
CA GLY A 57 2.77 14.36 8.78
C GLY A 57 1.46 15.12 8.56
N GLN A 58 1.40 15.92 7.49
CA GLN A 58 0.23 16.67 7.05
C GLN A 58 0.09 16.58 5.53
N ALA A 59 -0.41 15.43 5.06
CA ALA A 59 -0.77 15.29 3.66
C ALA A 59 -2.03 16.10 3.35
N ARG A 60 -2.01 16.89 2.28
CA ARG A 60 -3.18 17.57 1.74
C ARG A 60 -3.52 17.03 0.36
N ALA A 61 -4.80 16.95 0.05
CA ALA A 61 -5.27 16.49 -1.24
C ALA A 61 -4.68 17.37 -2.36
N GLY A 62 -4.07 16.75 -3.36
CA GLY A 62 -3.42 17.43 -4.49
C GLY A 62 -2.03 18.00 -4.20
N GLU A 63 -1.52 17.94 -2.96
CA GLU A 63 -0.16 18.34 -2.63
C GLU A 63 0.80 17.15 -2.59
N VAL A 64 2.06 17.39 -2.96
CA VAL A 64 3.12 16.38 -2.87
C VAL A 64 3.34 16.01 -1.41
N LEU A 65 3.41 14.71 -1.12
CA LEU A 65 3.65 14.20 0.22
C LEU A 65 5.01 14.64 0.73
N SER A 66 4.99 15.36 1.87
CA SER A 66 6.19 15.82 2.55
C SER A 66 6.14 15.39 4.02
N PRO A 67 7.13 14.63 4.53
CA PRO A 67 8.31 14.10 3.82
C PRO A 67 7.97 13.01 2.78
N PRO A 68 8.82 12.81 1.76
CA PRO A 68 8.57 11.81 0.72
C PRO A 68 8.67 10.39 1.28
N PRO A 69 7.72 9.49 0.98
CA PRO A 69 7.79 8.12 1.44
C PRO A 69 8.91 7.35 0.74
N ALA A 70 9.56 6.46 1.48
CA ALA A 70 10.67 5.64 0.99
C ALA A 70 10.52 4.17 1.41
N VAL A 71 11.00 3.27 0.54
CA VAL A 71 10.92 1.82 0.71
C VAL A 71 12.29 1.18 0.47
N ARG A 72 12.67 0.24 1.33
CA ARG A 72 13.85 -0.61 1.20
C ARG A 72 13.54 -1.87 0.44
N VAL A 73 14.47 -2.29 -0.40
CA VAL A 73 14.54 -3.64 -0.96
C VAL A 73 15.41 -4.49 -0.03
N LEU A 74 14.83 -5.54 0.52
CA LEU A 74 15.49 -6.43 1.47
C LEU A 74 15.78 -7.79 0.84
N ASP A 75 16.93 -8.37 1.21
CA ASP A 75 17.27 -9.76 0.94
C ASP A 75 16.49 -10.74 1.84
N GLN A 76 16.82 -12.02 1.73
CA GLN A 76 16.16 -13.11 2.45
C GLN A 76 16.46 -13.08 3.96
N GLU A 77 17.58 -12.47 4.33
CA GLU A 77 18.03 -12.31 5.71
C GLU A 77 17.49 -11.01 6.33
N GLY A 78 16.75 -10.19 5.56
CA GLY A 78 16.22 -8.89 5.98
C GLY A 78 17.25 -7.76 5.92
N GLY A 79 18.39 -7.99 5.26
CA GLY A 79 19.42 -7.01 4.97
C GLY A 79 19.03 -6.11 3.79
N LEU A 80 19.51 -4.86 3.81
CA LEU A 80 19.29 -3.93 2.69
C LEU A 80 20.15 -4.35 1.49
N VAL A 81 19.51 -4.46 0.32
CA VAL A 81 20.22 -4.74 -0.94
C VAL A 81 20.80 -3.45 -1.50
N GLU A 82 21.92 -2.99 -0.93
CA GLU A 82 22.58 -1.72 -1.32
C GLU A 82 23.11 -1.71 -2.77
N THR A 83 23.18 -2.86 -3.43
CA THR A 83 23.59 -3.00 -4.83
C THR A 83 22.43 -2.90 -5.82
N ASP A 84 21.18 -2.75 -5.33
CA ASP A 84 20.02 -2.66 -6.20
C ASP A 84 19.76 -1.22 -6.65
N ASP A 85 19.97 -1.00 -7.95
CA ASP A 85 19.74 0.29 -8.63
C ASP A 85 18.69 0.16 -9.77
N ALA A 86 17.93 -0.94 -9.81
CA ALA A 86 17.08 -1.27 -10.96
C ALA A 86 15.64 -1.66 -10.60
N THR A 87 15.36 -2.03 -9.35
CA THR A 87 14.00 -2.42 -8.96
C THR A 87 13.03 -1.24 -9.09
N SER A 88 12.05 -1.39 -9.97
CA SER A 88 10.92 -0.46 -10.07
C SER A 88 9.86 -0.82 -9.03
N VAL A 89 9.65 0.06 -8.05
CA VAL A 89 8.60 -0.04 -7.04
C VAL A 89 7.43 0.84 -7.44
N THR A 90 6.23 0.27 -7.44
CA THR A 90 4.97 0.98 -7.65
C THR A 90 4.29 1.18 -6.31
N VAL A 91 3.70 2.35 -6.09
CA VAL A 91 2.90 2.66 -4.90
C VAL A 91 1.43 2.84 -5.29
N GLN A 92 0.55 2.35 -4.44
CA GLN A 92 -0.90 2.55 -4.54
C GLN A 92 -1.43 3.04 -3.21
N ALA A 93 -2.12 4.18 -3.21
CA ALA A 93 -2.85 4.65 -2.04
C ALA A 93 -4.18 3.89 -1.90
N LEU A 94 -4.48 3.43 -0.69
CA LEU A 94 -5.68 2.70 -0.34
C LEU A 94 -6.40 3.46 0.78
N GLY A 95 -7.70 3.71 0.62
CA GLY A 95 -8.53 4.27 1.69
C GLY A 95 -8.84 3.25 2.78
N ALA A 96 -9.57 3.66 3.81
CA ALA A 96 -9.94 2.82 4.95
C ALA A 96 -10.61 1.48 4.57
N GLY A 97 -11.39 1.46 3.48
CA GLY A 97 -12.06 0.27 2.96
C GLY A 97 -11.18 -0.62 2.07
N GLY A 98 -9.93 -0.24 1.81
CA GLY A 98 -9.05 -0.90 0.84
C GLY A 98 -9.29 -0.48 -0.62
N GLU A 99 -10.16 0.50 -0.86
CA GLU A 99 -10.41 1.04 -2.19
C GLU A 99 -9.22 1.89 -2.67
N PRO A 100 -8.84 1.80 -3.95
CA PRO A 100 -7.77 2.62 -4.51
C PRO A 100 -8.19 4.09 -4.51
N LEU A 101 -7.31 4.94 -3.98
CA LEU A 101 -7.47 6.39 -4.05
C LEU A 101 -6.75 6.94 -5.27
N PRO A 102 -7.26 8.02 -5.89
CA PRO A 102 -6.55 8.71 -6.95
C PRO A 102 -5.25 9.30 -6.40
N THR A 103 -4.14 8.98 -7.06
CA THR A 103 -2.82 9.51 -6.75
C THR A 103 -2.29 10.31 -7.93
N GLY A 104 -1.74 11.48 -7.66
CA GLY A 104 -1.14 12.36 -8.65
C GLY A 104 0.38 12.22 -8.64
N GLY A 105 0.98 12.11 -9.83
CA GLY A 105 2.43 12.07 -10.00
C GLY A 105 3.16 10.90 -9.32
N GLY A 106 4.37 10.58 -9.79
CA GLY A 106 5.34 9.77 -9.04
C GLY A 106 4.89 8.43 -8.46
N ALA A 107 3.89 7.74 -9.04
CA ALA A 107 3.40 6.45 -8.51
C ALA A 107 4.41 5.29 -8.68
N THR A 108 5.51 5.54 -9.38
CA THR A 108 6.61 4.60 -9.57
C THR A 108 7.93 5.27 -9.21
N ALA A 109 8.78 4.54 -8.50
CA ALA A 109 10.13 4.95 -8.15
C ALA A 109 11.10 3.79 -8.41
N VAL A 110 12.29 4.09 -8.93
CA VAL A 110 13.36 3.11 -9.08
C VAL A 110 14.20 3.13 -7.81
N ALA A 111 14.52 1.95 -7.28
CA ALA A 111 15.43 1.83 -6.15
C ALA A 111 16.82 2.33 -6.54
N VAL A 112 17.45 3.12 -5.68
CA VAL A 112 18.85 3.52 -5.78
C VAL A 112 19.52 3.11 -4.48
N SER A 113 20.56 2.29 -4.57
CA SER A 113 21.19 1.62 -3.44
C SER A 113 20.19 0.90 -2.52
N GLY A 114 19.23 0.21 -3.13
CA GLY A 114 18.18 -0.54 -2.44
C GLY A 114 17.05 0.31 -1.86
N ILE A 115 17.03 1.63 -2.10
CA ILE A 115 16.00 2.54 -1.57
C ILE A 115 15.22 3.18 -2.71
N ALA A 116 13.93 2.89 -2.79
CA ALA A 116 12.99 3.57 -3.69
C ALA A 116 12.31 4.73 -2.96
N THR A 117 12.54 5.96 -3.42
CA THR A 117 11.98 7.19 -2.81
C THR A 117 10.97 7.85 -3.74
N PHE A 118 9.78 8.15 -3.23
CA PHE A 118 8.67 8.71 -4.00
C PHE A 118 8.56 10.22 -3.78
N THR A 119 9.38 11.00 -4.48
CA THR A 119 9.51 12.46 -4.25
C THR A 119 8.38 13.31 -4.85
N THR A 120 7.61 12.78 -5.79
CA THR A 120 6.54 13.52 -6.49
C THR A 120 5.18 12.85 -6.33
N LEU A 121 5.01 12.03 -5.30
CA LEU A 121 3.75 11.34 -5.01
C LEU A 121 2.79 12.31 -4.32
N SER A 122 1.58 12.47 -4.85
CA SER A 122 0.45 13.15 -4.21
C SER A 122 -0.77 12.22 -4.14
N ILE A 123 -1.70 12.55 -3.27
CA ILE A 123 -3.01 11.87 -3.17
C ILE A 123 -4.04 12.95 -3.46
N ASP A 124 -4.91 12.75 -4.44
CA ASP A 124 -5.85 13.79 -4.91
C ASP A 124 -7.21 13.73 -4.18
N SER A 125 -7.34 12.85 -3.19
CA SER A 125 -8.54 12.66 -2.37
C SER A 125 -8.24 12.91 -0.90
N ASN A 126 -9.17 13.56 -0.20
CA ASN A 126 -9.12 13.60 1.26
C ASN A 126 -9.60 12.26 1.84
N ALA A 127 -8.97 11.82 2.93
CA ALA A 127 -9.35 10.60 3.63
C ALA A 127 -8.78 10.61 5.05
N SER A 128 -9.58 10.22 6.04
CA SER A 128 -9.13 10.14 7.44
C SER A 128 -8.13 9.02 7.69
N SER A 129 -8.10 8.00 6.83
CA SER A 129 -7.19 6.86 6.91
C SER A 129 -6.81 6.38 5.51
N VAL A 130 -5.51 6.52 5.20
CA VAL A 130 -4.86 6.09 3.96
C VAL A 130 -3.68 5.20 4.28
N VAL A 131 -3.53 4.13 3.51
CA VAL A 131 -2.40 3.21 3.54
C VAL A 131 -1.73 3.20 2.17
N LEU A 132 -0.42 3.39 2.11
CA LEU A 132 0.36 3.23 0.88
C LEU A 132 0.80 1.77 0.77
N ARG A 133 0.40 1.09 -0.29
CA ARG A 133 0.85 -0.26 -0.62
C ARG A 133 1.89 -0.21 -1.72
N PHE A 134 3.07 -0.75 -1.43
CA PHE A 134 4.22 -0.80 -2.33
C PHE A 134 4.36 -2.19 -2.92
N THR A 135 4.47 -2.26 -4.24
CA THR A 135 4.58 -3.50 -5.00
C THR A 135 5.72 -3.41 -5.99
N ALA A 136 6.42 -4.52 -6.19
CA ALA A 136 7.45 -4.65 -7.22
C ALA A 136 7.45 -6.08 -7.76
N PRO A 137 7.91 -6.30 -9.01
CA PRO A 137 7.95 -7.64 -9.59
C PRO A 137 8.80 -8.59 -8.74
N ALA A 138 8.29 -9.79 -8.48
CA ALA A 138 8.99 -10.85 -7.72
C ALA A 138 9.40 -10.49 -6.28
N LEU A 139 8.86 -9.41 -5.71
CA LEU A 139 9.09 -8.95 -4.34
C LEU A 139 7.82 -9.08 -3.51
N PHE A 140 7.95 -9.43 -2.23
CA PHE A 140 6.82 -9.37 -1.31
C PHE A 140 6.43 -7.90 -1.05
N PRO A 141 5.14 -7.54 -1.14
CA PRO A 141 4.70 -6.15 -1.01
C PRO A 141 4.86 -5.63 0.43
N ALA A 142 5.03 -4.31 0.55
CA ALA A 142 5.06 -3.60 1.82
C ALA A 142 3.87 -2.66 1.93
N SER A 143 3.47 -2.34 3.16
CA SER A 143 2.47 -1.31 3.44
C SER A 143 3.02 -0.29 4.44
N SER A 144 2.64 0.98 4.27
CA SER A 144 2.89 2.01 5.28
C SER A 144 1.93 1.85 6.47
N PRO A 145 2.26 2.46 7.62
CA PRO A 145 1.24 2.78 8.63
C PRO A 145 0.12 3.64 8.01
N ALA A 146 -1.07 3.58 8.60
CA ALA A 146 -2.18 4.45 8.19
C ALA A 146 -1.90 5.91 8.59
N PHE A 147 -2.24 6.85 7.72
CA PHE A 147 -2.18 8.29 7.99
C PHE A 147 -3.39 9.02 7.38
N GLY A 148 -3.68 10.22 7.86
CA GLY A 148 -4.75 11.06 7.34
C GLY A 148 -4.28 11.97 6.21
N VAL A 149 -5.15 12.19 5.23
CA VAL A 149 -5.02 13.19 4.17
C VAL A 149 -6.13 14.23 4.35
N ALA A 150 -5.73 15.45 4.70
CA ALA A 150 -6.61 16.60 4.80
C ALA A 150 -7.03 17.08 3.39
N PRO A 151 -8.15 17.81 3.26
CA PRO A 151 -8.52 18.42 1.99
C PRO A 151 -7.50 19.49 1.56
N GLY A 152 -7.47 19.78 0.26
CA GLY A 152 -6.59 20.77 -0.33
C GLY A 152 -6.98 22.21 0.04
N PRO A 153 -6.24 23.22 -0.45
CA PRO A 153 -6.62 24.61 -0.29
C PRO A 153 -7.98 24.91 -0.93
N ILE A 154 -8.76 25.78 -0.28
CA ILE A 154 -10.10 26.18 -0.73
C ILE A 154 -10.00 26.87 -2.10
N ALA A 155 -10.82 26.41 -3.04
CA ALA A 155 -10.90 26.98 -4.38
C ALA A 155 -12.32 27.45 -4.72
N LEU A 156 -13.35 26.86 -4.10
CA LEU A 156 -14.75 27.07 -4.41
C LEU A 156 -15.55 27.30 -3.12
N VAL A 157 -16.59 28.14 -3.23
CA VAL A 157 -17.55 28.40 -2.16
C VAL A 157 -18.95 28.19 -2.73
N TYR A 158 -19.72 27.31 -2.10
CA TYR A 158 -21.10 27.03 -2.49
C TYR A 158 -22.07 27.52 -1.42
N PHE A 159 -23.20 28.11 -1.82
CA PHE A 159 -24.31 28.35 -0.91
C PHE A 159 -25.07 27.07 -0.67
N THR A 160 -25.16 26.65 0.59
CA THR A 160 -26.06 25.56 1.01
C THR A 160 -27.38 26.08 1.53
N ARG A 161 -27.43 27.36 1.90
CA ARG A 161 -28.66 28.06 2.28
C ARG A 161 -28.60 29.50 1.82
N GLU A 162 -29.48 29.85 0.89
CA GLU A 162 -29.66 31.23 0.47
C GLU A 162 -30.37 32.04 1.57
N PRO A 163 -30.05 33.33 1.71
CA PRO A 163 -30.79 34.20 2.60
C PRO A 163 -32.19 34.46 2.02
N GLU A 164 -33.23 34.20 2.79
CA GLU A 164 -34.59 34.59 2.41
C GLU A 164 -34.84 36.06 2.73
N GLY A 165 -35.60 36.70 1.83
CA GLY A 165 -35.76 38.15 1.70
C GLY A 165 -35.86 38.91 3.03
N VAL A 166 -35.08 39.99 3.13
CA VAL A 166 -35.04 40.88 4.29
C VAL A 166 -35.51 42.27 3.91
N PHE A 167 -36.24 42.93 4.83
CA PHE A 167 -36.46 44.36 4.73
C PHE A 167 -35.15 45.11 5.06
N PRO A 168 -34.82 46.21 4.36
CA PRO A 168 -33.60 46.97 4.65
C PRO A 168 -33.60 47.47 6.10
N GLY A 169 -32.53 47.14 6.83
CA GLY A 169 -32.37 47.49 8.26
C GLY A 169 -32.73 46.38 9.25
N SER A 170 -33.23 45.23 8.78
CA SER A 170 -33.51 44.05 9.61
C SER A 170 -32.45 42.96 9.45
N SER A 171 -32.22 42.16 10.50
CA SER A 171 -31.41 40.95 10.41
C SER A 171 -32.11 39.88 9.57
N PHE A 172 -31.34 39.05 8.87
CA PHE A 172 -31.87 37.88 8.15
C PHE A 172 -32.55 36.91 9.13
N VAL A 173 -33.80 36.54 8.83
CA VAL A 173 -34.53 35.47 9.52
C VAL A 173 -33.87 34.11 9.21
N VAL A 174 -33.40 33.96 7.97
CA VAL A 174 -32.69 32.79 7.46
C VAL A 174 -31.24 33.21 7.23
N GLN A 175 -30.35 32.85 8.17
CA GLN A 175 -28.92 33.09 8.00
C GLN A 175 -28.38 32.30 6.81
N PRO A 176 -27.59 32.93 5.91
CA PRO A 176 -26.97 32.23 4.81
C PRO A 176 -25.95 31.21 5.33
N ALA A 177 -25.86 30.07 4.67
CA ALA A 177 -24.86 29.05 4.96
C ALA A 177 -24.09 28.74 3.67
N VAL A 178 -22.78 28.53 3.83
CA VAL A 178 -21.86 28.21 2.75
C VAL A 178 -21.02 27.00 3.12
N GLU A 179 -20.59 26.25 2.11
CA GLU A 179 -19.58 25.20 2.22
C GLU A 179 -18.36 25.58 1.41
N LEU A 180 -17.18 25.29 1.97
CA LEU A 180 -15.88 25.55 1.37
C LEU A 180 -15.37 24.26 0.73
N VAL A 181 -14.99 24.33 -0.54
CA VAL A 181 -14.61 23.15 -1.32
C VAL A 181 -13.27 23.40 -2.02
N ASP A 182 -12.39 22.40 -2.03
CA ASP A 182 -11.14 22.46 -2.77
C ASP A 182 -11.34 22.28 -4.29
N VAL A 183 -10.27 22.41 -5.08
CA VAL A 183 -10.32 22.27 -6.54
C VAL A 183 -10.73 20.85 -7.00
N ALA A 184 -10.52 19.85 -6.16
CA ALA A 184 -10.85 18.45 -6.42
C ALA A 184 -12.27 18.08 -5.97
N GLY A 185 -13.01 19.01 -5.36
CA GLY A 185 -14.37 18.77 -4.88
C GLY A 185 -14.46 18.27 -3.43
N ASN A 186 -13.36 18.28 -2.68
CA ASN A 186 -13.36 17.83 -1.28
C ASN A 186 -13.84 18.95 -0.35
N LEU A 187 -14.71 18.61 0.62
CA LEU A 187 -15.19 19.53 1.64
C LEU A 187 -14.05 19.92 2.60
N VAL A 188 -13.86 21.23 2.80
CA VAL A 188 -12.88 21.80 3.72
C VAL A 188 -13.59 22.18 5.03
N ASP A 189 -13.57 21.28 6.01
CA ASP A 189 -14.27 21.44 7.32
C ASP A 189 -13.33 21.93 8.46
N ASP A 190 -12.04 22.08 8.20
CA ASP A 190 -11.04 22.52 9.20
C ASP A 190 -10.63 24.00 9.07
N ASP A 191 -11.31 24.76 8.21
CA ASP A 191 -10.96 26.16 7.99
C ASP A 191 -11.48 27.07 9.11
N SER A 192 -10.60 27.37 10.06
CA SER A 192 -10.85 28.31 11.15
C SER A 192 -10.40 29.74 10.84
N PHE A 193 -9.86 30.01 9.63
CA PHE A 193 -9.18 31.27 9.32
C PHE A 193 -9.84 32.08 8.20
N SER A 194 -10.59 31.48 7.28
CA SER A 194 -11.31 32.28 6.28
C SER A 194 -12.52 32.95 6.90
N THR A 195 -12.53 34.28 6.83
CA THR A 195 -13.73 35.07 7.09
C THR A 195 -14.54 35.14 5.80
N VAL A 196 -15.68 34.45 5.75
CA VAL A 196 -16.64 34.65 4.66
C VAL A 196 -17.40 35.95 4.94
N SER A 197 -17.16 36.97 4.13
CA SER A 197 -17.91 38.23 4.19
C SER A 197 -19.02 38.21 3.13
N ALA A 198 -20.27 38.18 3.58
CA ALA A 198 -21.43 38.34 2.71
C ALA A 198 -21.83 39.83 2.66
N GLY A 199 -21.77 40.43 1.48
CA GLY A 199 -22.21 41.80 1.21
C GLY A 199 -23.46 41.83 0.34
N LEU A 200 -24.37 42.78 0.61
CA LEU A 200 -25.49 43.05 -0.28
C LEU A 200 -25.02 43.98 -1.40
N GLU A 201 -24.96 43.48 -2.63
CA GLU A 201 -24.69 44.31 -3.80
C GLU A 201 -25.90 45.24 -4.05
N ARG A 202 -25.63 46.51 -4.38
CA ARG A 202 -26.65 47.54 -4.58
C ARG A 202 -27.08 47.67 -6.03
#